data_AF-W8SNN2-F1
#
_entry.id   AF-W8SNN2-F1
#
_cell.length_a   1.000
_cell.length_b   1.000
_cell.length_c   1.000
_cell.angle_alpha   90.00
_cell.angle_beta   90.00
_cell.angle_gamma   90.00
#
_symmetry.space_group_name_H-M   'P 1'
#
loop_
_entity.id
_entity.type
_entity.pdbx_description
1 polymer ?
#
loop_
_entity_poly.entity_id
_entity_poly.type
_entity_poly.pdbx_seq_one_letter_code
_entity_poly.pdbx_strand_id
1 'polypeptide(L)'
;KWVEDRIENLSTTAFARDFHMEMEIAATKDGKVTAMRCYTIADHGAFDACANATKWPAGLFSIISGSYDFPAAHVLVDGVYTNKAPGGVAYRCSFRVTEAAYVIERAMDIMAQKLGMDPAEFRTKNLIRREQFPYTSAFGWQYDSGDYQTAMSKAMESVGYKKLREEQKAKREAFKRGETRELMG
;
A
#
# COMPACT_ATOMS: atom_id res chain seq x y z
N LYS A 1 -3.56 -21.58 -36.69
CA LYS A 1 -3.09 -21.70 -35.29
C LYS A 1 -2.23 -20.48 -34.99
N TRP A 2 -2.44 -19.79 -33.88
CA TRP A 2 -1.59 -18.67 -33.42
C TRP A 2 -0.96 -19.03 -32.07
N VAL A 3 0.33 -18.78 -31.93
CA VAL A 3 1.14 -19.01 -30.72
C VAL A 3 2.21 -17.93 -30.70
N GLU A 4 2.16 -17.04 -29.72
CA GLU A 4 3.17 -15.98 -29.53
C GLU A 4 4.45 -16.54 -28.89
N ASP A 5 5.57 -15.84 -29.11
CA ASP A 5 6.81 -16.07 -28.40
C ASP A 5 6.88 -15.28 -27.07
N ARG A 6 8.00 -15.44 -26.33
CA ARG A 6 8.18 -14.79 -25.04
C ARG A 6 8.36 -13.27 -25.16
N ILE A 7 9.04 -12.80 -26.20
CA ILE A 7 9.33 -11.38 -26.41
C ILE A 7 8.02 -10.66 -26.75
N GLU A 8 7.22 -11.23 -27.66
CA GLU A 8 5.86 -10.79 -27.96
C GLU A 8 5.03 -10.73 -26.67
N ASN A 9 4.94 -11.83 -25.93
CA ASN A 9 4.19 -11.88 -24.68
C ASN A 9 4.59 -10.75 -23.71
N LEU A 10 5.89 -10.53 -23.47
CA LEU A 10 6.34 -9.53 -22.49
C LEU A 10 6.19 -8.09 -22.96
N SER A 11 6.31 -7.85 -24.28
CA SER A 11 6.39 -6.49 -24.82
C SER A 11 5.09 -5.99 -25.45
N THR A 12 4.11 -6.85 -25.72
CA THR A 12 2.86 -6.46 -26.40
C THR A 12 1.57 -6.86 -25.69
N THR A 13 1.63 -7.72 -24.66
CA THR A 13 0.46 -8.08 -23.86
C THR A 13 0.29 -7.16 -22.65
N ALA A 14 -0.74 -7.39 -21.83
CA ALA A 14 -1.10 -6.55 -20.71
C ALA A 14 0.04 -6.42 -19.68
N PHE A 15 0.68 -5.26 -19.64
CA PHE A 15 1.63 -4.92 -18.58
C PHE A 15 0.92 -4.79 -17.22
N ALA A 16 1.69 -4.71 -16.14
CA ALA A 16 1.16 -4.46 -14.80
C ALA A 16 1.84 -3.29 -14.10
N ARG A 17 1.05 -2.60 -13.24
CA ARG A 17 1.42 -1.46 -12.39
C ARG A 17 1.49 -0.12 -13.14
N ASP A 18 2.66 0.51 -13.21
CA ASP A 18 2.91 1.84 -13.78
C ASP A 18 2.01 2.97 -13.20
N PHE A 19 1.86 2.94 -11.88
CA PHE A 19 1.27 4.03 -11.08
C PHE A 19 2.37 4.85 -10.42
N HIS A 20 2.34 6.16 -10.63
CA HIS A 20 3.17 7.14 -9.93
C HIS A 20 2.30 7.84 -8.89
N MET A 21 2.49 7.49 -7.62
CA MET A 21 1.58 7.87 -6.53
C MET A 21 2.24 8.87 -5.59
N GLU A 22 1.65 10.05 -5.48
CA GLU A 22 1.95 11.05 -4.46
C GLU A 22 0.94 10.94 -3.34
N MET A 23 1.38 10.43 -2.20
CA MET A 23 0.53 10.08 -1.07
C MET A 23 0.87 10.90 0.17
N GLU A 24 -0.16 11.47 0.77
CA GLU A 24 -0.11 12.26 1.99
C GLU A 24 -1.06 11.65 3.02
N ILE A 25 -0.59 11.50 4.26
CA ILE A 25 -1.45 11.21 5.41
C ILE A 25 -1.24 12.26 6.49
N ALA A 26 -2.32 12.65 7.15
CA ALA A 26 -2.32 13.54 8.29
C ALA A 26 -2.51 12.72 9.57
N ALA A 27 -1.70 13.01 10.59
CA ALA A 27 -1.79 12.38 11.90
C ALA A 27 -1.53 13.41 13.00
N THR A 28 -2.12 13.18 14.17
CA THR A 28 -1.80 13.90 15.39
C THR A 28 -0.39 13.53 15.88
N LYS A 29 0.18 14.34 16.79
CA LYS A 29 1.51 14.04 17.38
C LYS A 29 1.53 12.74 18.19
N ASP A 30 0.38 12.36 18.76
CA ASP A 30 0.22 11.08 19.45
C ASP A 30 -0.05 9.92 18.48
N GLY A 31 -0.08 10.14 17.17
CA GLY A 31 -0.13 9.07 16.17
C GLY A 31 -1.52 8.55 15.85
N LYS A 32 -2.59 9.34 16.01
CA LYS A 32 -3.90 9.03 15.42
C LYS A 32 -3.99 9.64 14.02
N VAL A 33 -4.31 8.82 13.02
CA VAL A 33 -4.55 9.30 11.65
C VAL A 33 -5.86 10.07 11.56
N THR A 34 -5.89 11.11 10.73
CA THR A 34 -7.02 12.06 10.63
C THR A 34 -7.46 12.33 9.21
N ALA A 35 -6.56 12.26 8.22
CA ALA A 35 -6.94 12.39 6.83
C ALA A 35 -5.91 11.73 5.91
N MET A 36 -6.31 11.45 4.67
CA MET A 36 -5.41 11.05 3.61
C MET A 36 -5.75 11.73 2.28
N ARG A 37 -4.73 11.97 1.46
CA ARG A 37 -4.87 12.45 0.08
C ARG A 37 -3.87 11.72 -0.81
N CYS A 38 -4.32 11.28 -1.97
CA CYS A 38 -3.46 10.66 -2.97
C CYS A 38 -3.71 11.26 -4.35
N TYR A 39 -2.65 11.69 -5.02
CA TYR A 39 -2.66 12.05 -6.44
C TYR A 39 -1.84 11.00 -7.20
N THR A 40 -2.42 10.45 -8.26
CA THR A 40 -1.78 9.38 -9.02
C THR A 40 -1.78 9.70 -10.51
N ILE A 41 -0.62 9.58 -11.14
CA ILE A 41 -0.51 9.48 -12.59
C ILE A 41 -0.43 8.00 -12.96
N ALA A 42 -1.36 7.55 -13.79
CA ALA A 42 -1.41 6.20 -14.33
C ALA A 42 -0.97 6.22 -15.80
N ASP A 43 0.16 5.60 -16.11
CA ASP A 43 0.57 5.39 -17.50
C ASP A 43 -0.18 4.17 -18.06
N HIS A 44 -0.99 4.37 -19.10
CA HIS A 44 -1.82 3.31 -19.71
C HIS A 44 -1.23 2.77 -21.02
N GLY A 45 -0.06 3.25 -21.44
CA GLY A 45 0.49 2.95 -22.77
C GLY A 45 -0.29 3.63 -23.88
N ALA A 46 -0.22 3.09 -25.10
CA ALA A 46 -0.75 3.78 -26.29
C ALA A 46 -2.28 3.73 -26.40
N PHE A 47 -2.92 2.77 -25.73
CA PHE A 47 -4.37 2.57 -25.73
C PHE A 47 -4.83 2.19 -24.33
N ASP A 48 -6.01 2.65 -23.93
CA ASP A 48 -6.58 2.21 -22.66
C ASP A 48 -7.24 0.83 -22.84
N ALA A 49 -6.44 -0.21 -22.62
CA ALA A 49 -6.91 -1.60 -22.54
C ALA A 49 -6.90 -2.11 -21.09
N CYS A 50 -6.97 -1.20 -20.11
CA CYS A 50 -6.93 -1.55 -18.70
C CYS A 50 -8.20 -2.33 -18.31
N ALA A 51 -8.05 -3.62 -17.97
CA ALA A 51 -9.18 -4.47 -17.62
C ALA A 51 -9.82 -4.03 -16.29
N ASN A 52 -10.96 -3.35 -16.33
CA ASN A 52 -11.71 -2.93 -15.15
C ASN A 52 -13.22 -3.12 -15.32
N ALA A 53 -13.95 -3.08 -14.21
CA ALA A 53 -15.37 -2.83 -14.28
C ALA A 53 -15.61 -1.43 -14.91
N THR A 54 -16.59 -1.34 -15.81
CA THR A 54 -16.78 -0.17 -16.70
C THR A 54 -16.91 1.18 -16.00
N LYS A 55 -17.35 1.20 -14.74
CA LYS A 55 -17.53 2.42 -13.94
C LYS A 55 -16.29 2.81 -13.11
N TRP A 56 -15.23 2.01 -13.16
CA TRP A 56 -14.07 2.11 -12.29
C TRP A 56 -12.78 2.21 -13.12
N PRO A 57 -12.50 3.38 -13.73
CA PRO A 57 -11.33 3.54 -14.61
C PRO A 57 -9.99 3.33 -13.87
N ALA A 58 -9.96 3.56 -12.55
CA ALA A 58 -8.81 3.26 -11.68
C ALA A 58 -8.99 1.97 -10.85
N GLY A 59 -9.89 1.07 -11.28
CA GLY A 59 -10.22 -0.14 -10.54
C GLY A 59 -10.74 0.14 -9.12
N LEU A 60 -10.33 -0.70 -8.18
CA LEU A 60 -10.65 -0.60 -6.76
C LEU A 60 -9.59 0.20 -5.98
N PHE A 61 -8.82 1.07 -6.65
CA PHE A 61 -7.74 1.85 -6.00
C PHE A 61 -8.22 2.67 -4.80
N SER A 62 -9.49 3.09 -4.78
CA SER A 62 -10.11 3.79 -3.65
C SER A 62 -10.24 2.95 -2.36
N ILE A 63 -9.81 1.68 -2.34
CA ILE A 63 -9.55 0.93 -1.10
C ILE A 63 -8.26 1.36 -0.39
N ILE A 64 -7.54 2.37 -0.91
CA ILE A 64 -6.26 2.91 -0.43
C ILE A 64 -6.23 3.28 1.06
N SER A 65 -7.35 3.53 1.74
CA SER A 65 -7.36 3.66 3.20
C SER A 65 -6.89 2.40 3.94
N GLY A 66 -6.86 1.26 3.24
CA GLY A 66 -6.35 -0.01 3.75
C GLY A 66 -7.11 -0.45 4.99
N SER A 67 -6.37 -0.89 6.00
CA SER A 67 -6.91 -1.39 7.27
C SER A 67 -7.13 -0.32 8.33
N TYR A 68 -7.01 0.97 7.97
CA TYR A 68 -6.94 2.07 8.93
C TYR A 68 -8.19 2.94 8.94
N ASP A 69 -8.54 3.41 10.14
CA ASP A 69 -9.71 4.23 10.42
C ASP A 69 -9.43 5.71 10.14
N PHE A 70 -9.44 6.08 8.85
CA PHE A 70 -9.35 7.46 8.37
C PHE A 70 -10.74 8.10 8.24
N PRO A 71 -11.02 9.23 8.93
CA PRO A 71 -12.32 9.88 8.87
C PRO A 71 -12.51 10.77 7.62
N ALA A 72 -11.44 11.20 6.97
CA ALA A 72 -11.48 12.01 5.75
C ALA A 72 -10.46 11.48 4.73
N ALA A 73 -10.87 11.38 3.47
CA ALA A 73 -10.00 10.86 2.43
C ALA A 73 -10.33 11.44 1.05
N HIS A 74 -9.31 11.59 0.21
CA HIS A 74 -9.47 11.97 -1.19
C HIS A 74 -8.45 11.24 -2.08
N VAL A 75 -8.88 10.85 -3.28
CA VAL A 75 -8.00 10.28 -4.29
C VAL A 75 -8.34 10.85 -5.66
N LEU A 76 -7.32 11.20 -6.43
CA LEU A 76 -7.41 11.61 -7.83
C LEU A 76 -6.45 10.75 -8.65
N VAL A 77 -6.91 10.26 -9.80
CA VAL A 77 -6.11 9.44 -10.72
C VAL A 77 -6.26 10.01 -12.12
N ASP A 78 -5.15 10.45 -12.71
CA ASP A 78 -5.07 10.88 -14.10
C ASP A 78 -4.46 9.77 -14.95
N GLY A 79 -5.23 9.23 -15.90
CA GLY A 79 -4.73 8.30 -16.90
C GLY A 79 -4.08 9.04 -18.07
N VAL A 80 -2.88 8.63 -18.48
CA VAL A 80 -2.15 9.24 -19.61
C VAL A 80 -1.77 8.21 -20.67
N TYR A 81 -1.75 8.66 -21.93
CA TYR A 81 -1.26 7.85 -23.05
C TYR A 81 0.25 8.06 -23.27
N THR A 82 0.95 6.97 -23.58
CA THR A 82 2.38 6.97 -23.90
C THR A 82 2.72 5.96 -25.00
N ASN A 83 3.94 5.99 -25.55
CA ASN A 83 4.38 5.02 -26.57
C ASN A 83 4.82 3.67 -25.95
N LYS A 84 3.95 3.04 -25.15
CA LYS A 84 4.14 1.72 -24.54
C LYS A 84 2.99 0.77 -24.89
N ALA A 85 3.17 -0.54 -24.65
CA ALA A 85 2.08 -1.51 -24.75
C ALA A 85 0.94 -1.18 -23.78
N PRO A 86 -0.31 -1.48 -24.13
CA PRO A 86 -1.46 -1.20 -23.27
C PRO A 86 -1.59 -2.24 -22.15
N GLY A 87 -2.28 -1.90 -21.06
CA GLY A 87 -2.45 -2.81 -19.92
C GLY A 87 -2.74 -2.08 -18.61
N GLY A 88 -2.07 -2.52 -17.53
CA GLY A 88 -2.15 -1.92 -16.21
C GLY A 88 -2.73 -2.87 -15.17
N VAL A 89 -3.99 -3.29 -15.35
CA VAL A 89 -4.61 -4.32 -14.50
C VAL A 89 -4.22 -5.71 -14.99
N ALA A 90 -3.20 -6.26 -14.35
CA ALA A 90 -2.76 -7.64 -14.52
C ALA A 90 -2.02 -8.11 -13.25
N TYR A 91 -1.55 -9.35 -13.28
CA TYR A 91 -0.57 -9.86 -12.30
C TYR A 91 -1.01 -9.71 -10.84
N ARG A 92 -2.15 -10.34 -10.50
CA ARG A 92 -2.70 -10.43 -9.13
C ARG A 92 -2.99 -9.08 -8.46
N CYS A 93 -3.29 -8.04 -9.24
CA CYS A 93 -3.53 -6.70 -8.69
C CYS A 93 -4.92 -6.49 -8.08
N SER A 94 -5.87 -7.40 -8.33
CA SER A 94 -7.27 -7.26 -7.91
C SER A 94 -7.87 -5.90 -8.28
N PHE A 95 -7.60 -5.41 -9.50
CA PHE A 95 -8.00 -4.09 -9.99
C PHE A 95 -7.36 -2.95 -9.17
N ARG A 96 -6.03 -2.81 -9.25
CA ARG A 96 -5.22 -1.74 -8.61
C ARG A 96 -5.10 -1.77 -7.08
N VAL A 97 -5.55 -2.85 -6.43
CA VAL A 97 -5.39 -3.05 -4.97
C VAL A 97 -3.92 -3.24 -4.59
N THR A 98 -3.09 -3.79 -5.47
CA THR A 98 -1.64 -3.89 -5.21
C THR A 98 -1.00 -2.52 -5.02
N GLU A 99 -1.37 -1.54 -5.83
CA GLU A 99 -0.91 -0.17 -5.78
C GLU A 99 -1.47 0.54 -4.54
N ALA A 100 -2.75 0.35 -4.25
CA ALA A 100 -3.43 0.88 -3.06
C ALA A 100 -2.77 0.39 -1.76
N ALA A 101 -2.58 -0.92 -1.62
CA ALA A 101 -1.94 -1.53 -0.45
C ALA A 101 -0.47 -1.11 -0.32
N TYR A 102 0.26 -1.04 -1.44
CA TYR A 102 1.65 -0.60 -1.43
C TYR A 102 1.78 0.81 -0.85
N VAL A 103 1.01 1.76 -1.38
CA VAL A 103 1.20 3.16 -1.06
C VAL A 103 0.76 3.50 0.37
N ILE A 104 -0.33 2.90 0.87
CA ILE A 104 -0.75 3.14 2.25
C ILE A 104 0.23 2.54 3.26
N GLU A 105 0.69 1.31 3.05
CA GLU A 105 1.65 0.69 3.96
C GLU A 105 2.99 1.44 3.99
N ARG A 106 3.44 1.94 2.83
CA ARG A 106 4.60 2.83 2.74
C ARG A 106 4.36 4.14 3.49
N ALA A 107 3.19 4.76 3.32
CA ALA A 107 2.86 6.02 3.99
C ALA A 107 2.81 5.85 5.52
N MET A 108 2.28 4.73 6.01
CA MET A 108 2.23 4.42 7.44
C MET A 108 3.63 4.25 8.04
N ASP A 109 4.55 3.56 7.35
CA ASP A 109 5.95 3.46 7.78
C ASP A 109 6.66 4.82 7.81
N ILE A 110 6.48 5.63 6.76
CA ILE A 110 7.09 6.96 6.67
C ILE A 110 6.55 7.88 7.78
N MET A 111 5.25 7.83 8.07
CA MET A 111 4.66 8.62 9.15
C MET A 111 5.14 8.15 10.53
N ALA A 112 5.22 6.84 10.78
CA ALA A 112 5.78 6.31 12.02
C ALA A 112 7.21 6.81 12.24
N GLN A 113 8.04 6.81 11.19
CA GLN A 113 9.40 7.39 11.24
C GLN A 113 9.38 8.88 11.57
N LYS A 114 8.51 9.68 10.92
CA LYS A 114 8.37 11.13 11.18
C LYS A 114 7.93 11.43 12.62
N LEU A 115 7.10 10.57 13.21
CA LEU A 115 6.63 10.69 14.58
C LEU A 115 7.58 10.07 15.62
N GLY A 116 8.62 9.36 15.19
CA GLY A 116 9.50 8.60 16.08
C GLY A 116 8.81 7.44 16.79
N MET A 117 7.77 6.86 16.17
CA MET A 117 7.00 5.74 16.70
C MET A 117 7.43 4.42 16.07
N ASP A 118 7.28 3.32 16.82
CA ASP A 118 7.41 2.00 16.21
C ASP A 118 6.29 1.80 15.17
N PRO A 119 6.60 1.31 13.95
CA PRO A 119 5.62 1.23 12.88
C PRO A 119 4.53 0.18 13.12
N ALA A 120 4.76 -0.85 13.94
CA ALA A 120 3.71 -1.79 14.34
C ALA A 120 2.77 -1.16 15.38
N GLU A 121 3.31 -0.38 16.32
CA GLU A 121 2.52 0.39 17.29
C GLU A 121 1.65 1.43 16.58
N PHE A 122 2.22 2.20 15.65
CA PHE A 122 1.50 3.19 14.87
C PHE A 122 0.36 2.55 14.05
N ARG A 123 0.60 1.39 13.43
CA ARG A 123 -0.47 0.63 12.76
C ARG A 123 -1.55 0.21 13.73
N THR A 124 -1.16 -0.47 14.82
CA THR A 124 -2.09 -1.02 15.83
C THR A 124 -3.02 0.06 16.40
N LYS A 125 -2.49 1.27 16.63
CA LYS A 125 -3.27 2.42 17.10
C LYS A 125 -4.36 2.87 16.12
N ASN A 126 -4.19 2.60 14.83
CA ASN A 126 -5.04 3.12 13.75
C ASN A 126 -5.87 2.04 13.03
N LEU A 127 -5.67 0.76 13.35
CA LEU A 127 -6.46 -0.33 12.77
C LEU A 127 -7.96 -0.14 13.04
N ILE A 128 -8.78 -0.39 12.03
CA ILE A 128 -10.22 -0.56 12.19
C ILE A 128 -10.44 -1.69 13.21
N ARG A 129 -11.29 -1.44 14.21
CA ARG A 129 -11.57 -2.41 15.27
C ARG A 129 -12.58 -3.44 14.82
N ARG A 130 -12.46 -4.67 15.33
CA ARG A 130 -13.34 -5.79 14.98
C ARG A 130 -14.84 -5.46 15.16
N GLU A 131 -15.18 -4.67 16.16
CA GLU A 131 -16.55 -4.24 16.46
C GLU A 131 -17.07 -3.13 15.54
N GLN A 132 -16.22 -2.54 14.69
CA GLN A 132 -16.62 -1.56 13.69
C GLN A 132 -17.12 -2.20 12.39
N PHE A 133 -16.98 -3.52 12.23
CA PHE A 133 -17.45 -4.21 11.03
C PHE A 133 -18.96 -4.51 11.10
N PRO A 134 -19.72 -4.34 10.00
CA PRO A 134 -19.29 -3.86 8.69
C PRO A 134 -18.86 -2.39 8.70
N TYR A 135 -17.67 -2.09 8.19
CA TYR A 135 -17.05 -0.78 8.27
C TYR A 135 -17.16 -0.06 6.93
N THR A 136 -17.72 1.15 6.91
CA THR A 136 -17.76 1.99 5.70
C THR A 136 -16.56 2.93 5.70
N SER A 137 -15.65 2.75 4.74
CA SER A 137 -14.49 3.62 4.60
C SER A 137 -14.89 5.03 4.14
N ALA A 138 -13.99 5.99 4.30
CA ALA A 138 -14.17 7.36 3.79
C ALA A 138 -14.35 7.43 2.26
N PHE A 139 -14.05 6.35 1.53
CA PHE A 139 -14.29 6.23 0.09
C PHE A 139 -15.60 5.48 -0.26
N GLY A 140 -16.39 5.08 0.74
CA GLY A 140 -17.69 4.43 0.56
C GLY A 140 -17.65 2.91 0.39
N TRP A 141 -16.47 2.27 0.53
CA TRP A 141 -16.39 0.80 0.54
C TRP A 141 -16.88 0.26 1.88
N GLN A 142 -17.84 -0.67 1.85
CA GLN A 142 -18.23 -1.42 3.03
C GLN A 142 -17.35 -2.67 3.14
N TYR A 143 -16.48 -2.69 4.14
CA TYR A 143 -15.72 -3.88 4.50
C TYR A 143 -16.62 -4.80 5.31
N ASP A 144 -16.64 -6.08 4.95
CA ASP A 144 -17.57 -7.08 5.48
C ASP A 144 -17.23 -7.49 6.91
N SER A 145 -15.97 -7.87 7.17
CA SER A 145 -15.50 -8.34 8.48
C SER A 145 -13.97 -8.24 8.61
N GLY A 146 -13.47 -8.20 9.85
CA GLY A 146 -12.04 -8.20 10.12
C GLY A 146 -11.70 -8.24 11.61
N ASP A 147 -10.64 -8.96 11.97
CA ASP A 147 -10.00 -8.91 13.29
C ASP A 147 -8.49 -8.67 13.10
N TYR A 148 -8.18 -7.44 12.69
CA TYR A 148 -6.83 -7.05 12.32
C TYR A 148 -5.88 -7.05 13.52
N GLN A 149 -6.38 -6.70 14.70
CA GLN A 149 -5.62 -6.69 15.93
C GLN A 149 -5.13 -8.10 16.28
N THR A 150 -6.00 -9.11 16.20
CA THR A 150 -5.62 -10.50 16.45
C THR A 150 -4.60 -10.99 15.43
N ALA A 151 -4.81 -10.71 14.13
CA ALA A 151 -3.88 -11.10 13.08
C ALA A 151 -2.50 -10.45 13.26
N MET A 152 -2.46 -9.15 13.57
CA MET A 152 -1.24 -8.39 13.83
C MET A 152 -0.48 -8.96 15.04
N SER A 153 -1.19 -9.21 16.15
CA SER A 153 -0.60 -9.79 17.36
C SER A 153 0.03 -11.16 17.08
N LYS A 154 -0.68 -12.05 16.37
CA LYS A 154 -0.17 -13.39 16.03
C LYS A 154 1.04 -13.31 15.12
N ALA A 155 1.03 -12.42 14.14
CA ALA A 155 2.17 -12.22 13.24
C ALA A 155 3.40 -11.72 14.00
N MET A 156 3.23 -10.71 14.87
CA MET A 156 4.28 -10.16 15.70
C MET A 156 4.87 -11.18 16.68
N GLU A 157 4.03 -12.02 17.30
CA GLU A 157 4.47 -13.11 18.16
C GLU A 157 5.27 -14.15 17.37
N SER A 158 4.74 -14.58 16.22
CA SER A 158 5.33 -15.65 15.40
C SER A 158 6.74 -15.31 14.90
N VAL A 159 7.01 -14.03 14.61
CA VAL A 159 8.34 -13.57 14.19
C VAL A 159 9.20 -13.06 15.36
N GLY A 160 8.66 -13.03 16.59
CA GLY A 160 9.34 -12.45 17.74
C GLY A 160 9.67 -10.97 17.56
N TYR A 161 8.72 -10.17 17.08
CA TYR A 161 8.92 -8.79 16.62
C TYR A 161 9.72 -7.90 17.60
N LYS A 162 9.44 -7.99 18.91
CA LYS A 162 10.17 -7.23 19.93
C LYS A 162 11.67 -7.57 19.92
N LYS A 163 12.01 -8.87 19.82
CA LYS A 163 13.40 -9.33 19.75
C LYS A 163 14.07 -8.86 18.46
N LEU A 164 13.35 -8.89 17.33
CA LEU A 164 13.86 -8.36 16.06
C LEU A 164 14.16 -6.85 16.14
N ARG A 165 13.34 -6.07 16.85
CA ARG A 165 13.59 -4.64 17.08
C ARG A 165 14.80 -4.39 17.98
N GLU A 166 14.95 -5.17 19.05
CA GLU A 166 16.12 -5.12 19.93
C GLU A 166 17.40 -5.48 19.15
N GLU A 167 17.35 -6.53 18.34
CA GLU A 167 18.45 -6.95 17.46
C GLU A 167 18.81 -5.86 16.44
N GLN A 168 17.81 -5.29 15.76
CA GLN A 168 18.00 -4.20 14.79
C GLN A 168 18.67 -2.99 15.46
N LYS A 169 18.22 -2.60 16.66
CA LYS A 169 18.81 -1.49 17.42
C LYS A 169 20.27 -1.78 17.76
N ALA A 170 20.57 -2.96 18.32
CA ALA A 170 21.93 -3.35 18.68
C ALA A 170 22.87 -3.35 17.46
N LYS A 171 22.40 -3.86 16.31
CA LYS A 171 23.17 -3.85 15.05
C LYS A 171 23.43 -2.44 14.52
N ARG A 172 22.42 -1.56 14.57
CA ARG A 172 22.59 -0.15 14.19
C ARG A 172 23.59 0.59 15.10
N GLU A 173 23.58 0.31 16.40
CA GLU A 173 24.54 0.89 17.34
C GLU A 173 25.96 0.33 17.12
N ALA A 174 26.11 -0.98 16.90
CA ALA A 174 27.39 -1.60 16.57
C ALA A 174 27.98 -1.05 15.26
N PHE A 175 27.14 -0.85 14.23
CA PHE A 175 27.54 -0.21 12.98
C PHE A 175 28.05 1.22 13.21
N LYS A 176 27.34 2.01 14.03
CA LYS A 176 27.77 3.38 14.40
C LYS A 176 29.09 3.40 15.18
N ARG A 177 29.36 2.37 15.99
CA ARG A 177 30.64 2.20 16.71
C ARG A 177 31.77 1.64 15.83
N GLY A 178 31.46 1.18 14.62
CA GLY A 178 32.44 0.58 13.70
C GLY A 178 32.76 -0.90 13.98
N GLU A 179 31.99 -1.56 14.85
CA GLU A 179 32.15 -2.98 15.21
C GLU A 179 31.69 -3.93 14.09
N THR A 180 30.84 -3.44 13.18
CA THR A 180 30.36 -4.21 12.01
C THR A 180 30.17 -3.31 10.80
N ARG A 181 30.21 -3.92 9.60
CA ARG A 181 29.85 -3.32 8.31
C ARG A 181 28.54 -3.87 7.74
N GLU A 182 27.91 -4.83 8.43
CA GLU A 182 26.61 -5.36 8.04
C GLU A 182 25.50 -4.43 8.53
N LEU A 183 24.73 -3.89 7.58
CA LEU A 183 23.48 -3.18 7.86
C LEU A 183 22.33 -4.17 7.72
N MET A 184 21.61 -4.44 8.81
CA MET A 184 20.21 -4.82 8.68
C MET A 184 19.39 -3.54 8.52
N GLY A 185 18.68 -3.45 7.39
CA GLY A 185 17.82 -2.30 7.01
C GLY A 185 16.93 -1.81 8.13
#